data_AF-A0A974DUQ7-F1
#
_entry.id   AF-A0A974DUQ7-F1
#
_cell.length_a   1.000
_cell.length_b   1.000
_cell.length_c   1.000
_cell.angle_alpha   90.00
_cell.angle_beta   90.00
_cell.angle_gamma   90.00
#
_symmetry.space_group_name_H-M   'P 1'
#
loop_
_entity.id
_entity.type
_entity.pdbx_description
1 polymer ?
#
loop_
_entity_poly.entity_id
_entity_poly.type
_entity_poly.pdbx_seq_one_letter_code
_entity_poly.pdbx_strand_id
1 'polypeptide(L)'
;MSGGWAGDEGRDLGIGADDVRGGTDDVAVKNQAVLVKSEQVVLKLFKTLHRTRQSVFQNDHRALEAARQSINEEFKKNKIECSSTKISELLKFGTDVEILLRTSVVQGIHKDSNTLVLQARRDLLLDNIPFCDAPEKQTQS
;
A
#
# COMPACT_ATOMS: atom_id res chain seq x y z
N MET A 1 48.21 47.48 63.40
CA MET A 1 47.23 47.90 62.37
C MET A 1 47.69 47.31 61.06
N SER A 2 46.87 46.42 60.52
CA SER A 2 47.18 45.54 59.39
C SER A 2 47.36 46.30 58.09
N GLY A 3 48.39 45.92 57.32
CA GLY A 3 48.52 46.25 55.91
C GLY A 3 47.64 45.32 55.05
N GLY A 4 47.18 45.83 53.91
CA GLY A 4 46.33 45.10 52.97
C GLY A 4 46.37 45.72 51.58
N TRP A 5 47.35 45.24 50.81
CA TRP A 5 47.54 45.14 49.36
C TRP A 5 46.46 45.67 48.40
N ALA A 6 46.94 46.39 47.39
CA ALA A 6 46.25 46.78 46.17
C ALA A 6 46.54 45.79 45.03
N GLY A 7 45.55 45.64 44.13
CA GLY A 7 45.70 45.18 42.74
C GLY A 7 45.46 43.69 42.48
N ASP A 8 44.48 43.35 41.64
CA ASP A 8 44.76 42.84 40.28
C ASP A 8 43.47 42.67 39.44
N GLU A 9 43.58 43.01 38.17
CA GLU A 9 42.57 42.98 37.11
C GLU A 9 42.52 41.58 36.46
N GLY A 10 41.37 40.89 36.52
CA GLY A 10 41.22 39.55 35.93
C GLY A 10 39.94 39.42 35.11
N ARG A 11 40.07 39.57 33.79
CA ARG A 11 39.04 39.30 32.77
C ARG A 11 38.54 37.86 32.88
N ASP A 12 37.22 37.66 32.88
CA ASP A 12 36.63 36.38 32.52
C ASP A 12 35.69 36.56 31.32
N LEU A 13 36.10 35.99 30.20
CA LEU A 13 35.37 35.93 28.94
C LEU A 13 34.37 34.78 29.06
N GLY A 14 33.11 35.10 29.31
CA GLY A 14 32.02 34.14 29.27
C GLY A 14 31.93 33.50 27.88
N ILE A 15 32.47 32.27 27.78
CA ILE A 15 32.39 31.39 26.63
C ILE A 15 30.91 31.10 26.34
N GLY A 16 30.50 31.37 25.10
CA GLY A 16 29.18 31.03 24.58
C GLY A 16 28.95 29.52 24.67
N ALA A 17 27.92 29.14 25.42
CA ALA A 17 27.32 27.83 25.31
C ALA A 17 26.41 27.84 24.07
N ASP A 18 26.98 27.54 22.91
CA ASP A 18 26.21 27.13 21.75
C ASP A 18 25.51 25.80 22.10
N ASP A 19 24.23 25.89 22.45
CA ASP A 19 23.31 24.77 22.59
C ASP A 19 23.07 24.15 21.20
N VAL A 20 24.00 23.31 20.74
CA VAL A 20 23.76 22.39 19.62
C VAL A 20 22.96 21.22 20.16
N ARG A 21 21.66 21.43 20.38
CA ARG A 21 20.70 20.39 20.71
C ARG A 21 19.65 20.30 19.62
N GLY A 22 19.63 19.17 18.93
CA GLY A 22 18.53 18.74 18.08
C GLY A 22 18.90 18.60 16.61
N GLY A 23 19.05 17.36 16.15
CA GLY A 23 19.11 17.10 14.71
C GLY A 23 19.19 15.63 14.32
N THR A 24 19.71 14.76 15.19
CA THR A 24 19.96 13.35 14.82
C THR A 24 18.78 12.42 15.11
N ASP A 25 17.92 12.77 16.08
CA ASP A 25 16.91 11.84 16.59
C ASP A 25 15.60 11.90 15.79
N ASP A 26 15.29 13.06 15.20
CA ASP A 26 14.07 13.26 14.42
C ASP A 26 14.04 12.46 13.11
N VAL A 27 15.19 12.29 12.44
CA VAL A 27 15.26 11.59 11.15
C VAL A 27 15.10 10.08 11.33
N ALA A 28 15.74 9.51 12.36
CA ALA A 28 15.61 8.09 12.68
C ALA A 28 14.19 7.73 13.11
N VAL A 29 13.56 8.56 13.96
CA VAL A 29 12.17 8.36 14.39
C VAL A 29 11.19 8.50 13.22
N LYS A 30 11.40 9.47 12.33
CA LYS A 30 10.59 9.63 11.10
C LYS A 30 10.73 8.42 10.18
N ASN A 31 11.96 7.92 9.96
CA ASN A 31 12.19 6.75 9.11
C ASN A 31 11.60 5.46 9.72
N GLN A 32 11.72 5.28 11.03
CA GLN A 32 11.09 4.16 11.74
C GLN A 32 9.56 4.24 11.63
N ALA A 33 8.96 5.41 11.83
CA ALA A 33 7.52 5.61 11.71
C ALA A 33 7.00 5.39 10.28
N VAL A 34 7.79 5.77 9.25
CA VAL A 34 7.47 5.52 7.84
C VAL A 34 7.52 4.01 7.54
N LEU A 35 8.49 3.29 8.07
CA LEU A 35 8.64 1.84 7.90
C LEU A 35 7.48 1.06 8.57
N VAL A 36 7.10 1.43 9.79
CA VAL A 36 6.00 0.77 10.52
C VAL A 36 4.65 1.03 9.82
N LYS A 37 4.47 2.23 9.25
CA LYS A 37 3.28 2.55 8.44
C LYS A 37 3.22 1.72 7.16
N SER A 38 4.34 1.49 6.48
CA SER A 38 4.35 0.68 5.25
C SER A 38 4.03 -0.79 5.51
N GLU A 39 4.52 -1.37 6.61
CA GLU A 39 4.18 -2.76 7.01
C GLU A 39 2.67 -2.97 7.18
N GLN A 40 1.98 -2.05 7.85
CA GLN A 40 0.53 -2.14 8.04
C GLN A 40 -0.22 -2.11 6.71
N VAL A 41 0.21 -1.25 5.78
CA VAL A 41 -0.39 -1.13 4.45
C VAL A 41 -0.15 -2.40 3.62
N VAL A 42 1.06 -2.96 3.67
CA VAL A 42 1.42 -4.22 3.00
C VAL A 42 0.54 -5.37 3.51
N LEU A 43 0.38 -5.51 4.83
CA LEU A 43 -0.47 -6.55 5.41
C LEU A 43 -1.95 -6.36 5.07
N LYS A 44 -2.41 -5.11 4.99
CA LYS A 44 -3.78 -4.81 4.56
C LYS A 44 -4.00 -5.27 3.12
N LEU A 45 -3.07 -4.96 2.21
CA LEU A 45 -3.14 -5.38 0.82
C LEU A 45 -3.09 -6.91 0.67
N PHE A 46 -2.18 -7.57 1.39
CA PHE A 46 -2.09 -9.03 1.42
C PHE A 46 -3.44 -9.68 1.81
N LYS A 47 -4.06 -9.19 2.89
CA LYS A 47 -5.38 -9.66 3.33
C LYS A 47 -6.47 -9.34 2.30
N THR A 48 -6.43 -8.18 1.65
CA THR A 48 -7.38 -7.82 0.59
C THR A 48 -7.28 -8.77 -0.58
N LEU A 49 -6.09 -9.02 -1.12
CA LEU A 49 -5.89 -9.97 -2.23
C LEU A 49 -6.41 -11.37 -1.89
N HIS A 50 -6.18 -11.84 -0.66
CA HIS A 50 -6.72 -13.11 -0.19
C HIS A 50 -8.24 -13.16 -0.15
N ARG A 51 -8.90 -12.10 0.33
CA ARG A 51 -10.36 -11.97 0.31
C ARG A 51 -10.89 -11.89 -1.13
N THR A 52 -10.23 -11.11 -1.98
CA THR A 52 -10.61 -10.93 -3.39
C THR A 52 -10.53 -12.27 -4.12
N ARG A 53 -9.46 -13.04 -3.95
CA ARG A 53 -9.35 -14.40 -4.52
C ARG A 53 -10.52 -15.30 -4.09
N GLN A 54 -10.88 -15.30 -2.81
CA GLN A 54 -12.00 -16.11 -2.29
C GLN A 54 -13.34 -15.71 -2.90
N SER A 55 -13.55 -14.41 -3.12
CA SER A 55 -14.75 -13.87 -3.77
C SER A 55 -14.78 -14.16 -5.27
N VAL A 56 -13.62 -14.09 -5.93
CA VAL A 56 -13.48 -14.17 -7.39
C VAL A 56 -13.51 -15.60 -7.91
N PHE A 57 -12.94 -16.54 -7.16
CA PHE A 57 -12.82 -17.95 -7.53
C PHE A 57 -13.64 -18.84 -6.60
N GLN A 58 -14.87 -18.44 -6.27
CA GLN A 58 -15.71 -19.15 -5.33
C GLN A 58 -15.90 -20.62 -5.76
N ASN A 59 -15.66 -21.55 -4.84
CA ASN A 59 -15.76 -23.00 -5.04
C ASN A 59 -14.84 -23.61 -6.11
N ASP A 60 -13.96 -22.82 -6.76
CA ASP A 60 -12.95 -23.34 -7.68
C ASP A 60 -11.66 -23.64 -6.90
N HIS A 61 -11.57 -24.85 -6.35
CA HIS A 61 -10.44 -25.24 -5.51
C HIS A 61 -9.09 -25.13 -6.25
N ARG A 62 -9.05 -25.40 -7.56
CA ARG A 62 -7.81 -25.33 -8.33
C ARG A 62 -7.36 -23.87 -8.50
N ALA A 63 -8.27 -22.98 -8.88
CA ALA A 63 -7.96 -21.56 -8.99
C ALA A 63 -7.65 -20.91 -7.63
N LEU A 64 -8.36 -21.29 -6.56
CA LEU A 64 -8.12 -20.82 -5.20
C LEU A 64 -6.71 -21.18 -4.71
N GLU A 65 -6.25 -22.41 -4.95
CA GLU A 65 -4.90 -22.83 -4.53
C GLU A 65 -3.81 -22.21 -5.42
N ALA A 66 -4.01 -22.16 -6.74
CA ALA A 66 -3.05 -21.51 -7.64
C ALA A 66 -2.84 -20.03 -7.29
N ALA A 67 -3.93 -19.28 -7.08
CA ALA A 67 -3.83 -17.88 -6.70
C ALA A 67 -3.33 -17.70 -5.25
N ARG A 68 -3.56 -18.67 -4.34
CA ARG A 68 -2.93 -18.68 -3.01
C ARG A 68 -1.41 -18.80 -3.10
N GLN A 69 -0.91 -19.71 -3.92
CA GLN A 69 0.51 -19.91 -4.12
C GLN A 69 1.15 -18.67 -4.71
N SER A 70 0.58 -18.14 -5.80
CA SER A 70 1.06 -16.92 -6.46
C SER A 70 1.16 -15.72 -5.52
N ILE A 71 0.11 -15.44 -4.72
CA ILE A 71 0.14 -14.34 -3.74
C ILE A 71 1.25 -14.58 -2.69
N ASN A 72 1.35 -15.79 -2.14
CA ASN A 72 2.35 -16.09 -1.11
C ASN A 72 3.78 -16.00 -1.63
N GLU A 73 4.03 -16.49 -2.85
CA GLU A 73 5.34 -16.44 -3.49
C GLU A 73 5.79 -15.00 -3.70
N GLU A 74 4.91 -14.15 -4.24
CA GLU A 74 5.27 -12.76 -4.55
C GLU A 74 5.58 -11.94 -3.30
N PHE A 75 4.82 -12.13 -2.22
CA PHE A 75 5.10 -11.48 -0.94
C PHE A 75 6.35 -12.06 -0.24
N LYS A 76 6.64 -13.36 -0.43
CA LYS A 76 7.87 -13.97 0.09
C LYS A 76 9.12 -13.46 -0.62
N LYS A 77 9.08 -13.34 -1.96
CA LYS A 77 10.20 -12.81 -2.76
C LYS A 77 10.60 -11.41 -2.31
N ASN A 78 9.61 -10.56 -2.03
CA ASN A 78 9.82 -9.16 -1.67
C ASN A 78 9.90 -8.92 -0.14
N LYS A 79 10.04 -9.98 0.68
CA LYS A 79 9.97 -9.88 2.14
C LYS A 79 11.08 -9.01 2.76
N ILE A 80 12.26 -9.00 2.16
CA ILE A 80 13.46 -8.31 2.66
C ILE A 80 13.69 -6.94 2.01
N GLU A 81 12.73 -6.46 1.21
CA GLU A 81 12.84 -5.18 0.52
C GLU A 81 12.75 -4.02 1.52
N CYS A 82 13.83 -3.23 1.63
CA CYS A 82 13.90 -2.07 2.52
C CYS A 82 13.77 -0.73 1.78
N SER A 83 13.66 -0.75 0.45
CA SER A 83 13.55 0.47 -0.37
C SER A 83 12.12 1.01 -0.35
N SER A 84 11.93 2.21 0.19
CA SER A 84 10.62 2.86 0.28
C SER A 84 9.96 3.06 -1.09
N THR A 85 10.74 3.41 -2.11
CA THR A 85 10.27 3.54 -3.50
C THR A 85 9.77 2.20 -4.04
N LYS A 86 10.54 1.13 -3.83
CA LYS A 86 10.17 -0.20 -4.34
C LYS A 86 8.92 -0.74 -3.66
N ILE A 87 8.79 -0.56 -2.35
CA ILE A 87 7.60 -0.94 -1.59
C ILE A 87 6.36 -0.20 -2.14
N SER A 88 6.47 1.10 -2.43
CA SER A 88 5.38 1.88 -2.99
C SER A 88 4.92 1.36 -4.36
N GLU A 89 5.87 0.99 -5.24
CA GLU A 89 5.55 0.39 -6.54
C GLU A 89 4.85 -0.97 -6.39
N LEU A 90 5.35 -1.84 -5.51
CA LEU A 90 4.76 -3.16 -5.25
C LEU A 90 3.35 -3.04 -4.67
N LEU A 91 3.10 -2.05 -3.79
CA LEU A 91 1.78 -1.77 -3.25
C LEU A 91 0.79 -1.33 -4.33
N LYS A 92 1.22 -0.45 -5.24
CA LYS A 92 0.39 -0.04 -6.39
C LYS A 92 0.08 -1.23 -7.28
N PHE A 93 1.10 -1.99 -7.67
CA PHE A 93 0.94 -3.17 -8.50
C PHE A 93 -0.05 -4.18 -7.89
N GLY A 94 0.09 -4.51 -6.60
CA GLY A 94 -0.83 -5.42 -5.94
C GLY A 94 -2.25 -4.86 -5.81
N THR A 95 -2.41 -3.53 -5.72
CA THR A 95 -3.72 -2.87 -5.75
C THR A 95 -4.36 -2.96 -7.13
N ASP A 96 -3.59 -2.75 -8.20
CA ASP A 96 -4.07 -2.88 -9.57
C ASP A 96 -4.52 -4.32 -9.87
N VAL A 97 -3.75 -5.31 -9.41
CA VAL A 97 -4.13 -6.73 -9.50
C VAL A 97 -5.44 -7.02 -8.75
N GLU A 98 -5.63 -6.42 -7.58
CA GLU A 98 -6.85 -6.57 -6.79
C GLU A 98 -8.08 -6.05 -7.55
N ILE A 99 -7.98 -4.87 -8.15
CA ILE A 99 -9.02 -4.26 -8.97
C ILE A 99 -9.28 -5.13 -10.22
N LEU A 100 -8.23 -5.54 -10.92
CA LEU A 100 -8.33 -6.36 -12.12
C LEU A 100 -9.08 -7.67 -11.86
N LEU A 101 -8.75 -8.37 -10.76
CA LEU A 101 -9.44 -9.60 -10.38
C LEU A 101 -10.93 -9.35 -10.11
N ARG A 102 -11.28 -8.24 -9.45
CA ARG A 102 -12.67 -7.89 -9.19
C ARG A 102 -13.45 -7.59 -10.46
N THR A 103 -12.85 -6.86 -11.41
CA THR A 103 -13.55 -6.29 -12.58
C THR A 103 -13.50 -7.15 -13.84
N SER A 104 -12.58 -8.10 -13.94
CA SER A 104 -12.37 -8.84 -15.20
C SER A 104 -12.68 -10.34 -15.13
N VAL A 105 -12.89 -10.90 -13.94
CA VAL A 105 -13.10 -12.35 -13.78
C VAL A 105 -14.57 -12.68 -13.54
N VAL A 106 -15.19 -13.44 -14.44
CA VAL A 106 -16.53 -14.05 -14.26
C VAL A 106 -16.38 -15.56 -14.19
N GLN A 107 -17.04 -16.21 -13.24
CA GLN A 107 -17.02 -17.67 -13.14
C GLN A 107 -18.17 -18.29 -13.94
N GLY A 108 -17.85 -19.28 -14.77
CA GLY A 108 -18.85 -20.13 -15.42
C GLY A 108 -18.94 -21.47 -14.72
N ILE A 109 -20.13 -21.85 -14.25
CA ILE A 109 -20.39 -23.15 -13.62
C ILE A 109 -21.23 -24.00 -14.56
N HIS A 110 -20.72 -25.19 -14.92
CA HIS A 110 -21.53 -26.19 -15.62
C HIS A 110 -22.60 -26.74 -14.67
N LYS A 111 -23.86 -26.58 -15.05
CA LYS A 111 -25.01 -27.08 -14.28
C LYS A 111 -25.50 -28.44 -14.80
N ASP A 112 -25.42 -28.64 -16.12
CA ASP A 112 -25.79 -29.85 -16.83
C ASP A 112 -24.96 -29.98 -18.12
N SER A 113 -25.28 -30.95 -18.96
CA SER A 113 -24.50 -31.26 -20.17
C SER A 113 -24.51 -30.17 -21.24
N ASN A 114 -25.37 -29.15 -21.17
CA ASN A 114 -25.44 -28.10 -22.19
C ASN A 114 -25.67 -26.67 -21.65
N THR A 115 -25.68 -26.49 -20.33
CA THR A 115 -25.95 -25.20 -19.68
C THR A 115 -24.78 -24.77 -18.81
N LEU A 116 -24.27 -23.58 -19.09
CA LEU A 116 -23.30 -22.85 -18.28
C LEU A 116 -24.00 -21.70 -17.57
N VAL A 117 -23.85 -21.61 -16.25
CA VAL A 117 -24.33 -20.48 -15.45
C VAL A 117 -23.16 -19.55 -15.18
N LEU A 118 -23.26 -18.30 -15.65
CA LEU A 118 -22.29 -17.26 -15.33
C LEU A 118 -22.64 -16.63 -13.98
N GLN A 119 -21.73 -16.73 -13.02
CA GLN A 119 -21.80 -16.03 -11.74
C GLN A 119 -21.17 -14.65 -11.88
N ALA A 120 -21.96 -13.69 -12.37
CA ALA A 120 -21.57 -12.29 -12.34
C ALA A 120 -21.68 -11.73 -10.91
N ARG A 121 -20.62 -11.05 -10.45
CA ARG A 121 -20.61 -10.34 -9.16
C ARG A 121 -21.20 -8.95 -9.35
N ARG A 122 -21.79 -8.36 -8.30
CA ARG A 122 -22.38 -7.01 -8.37
C ARG A 122 -21.40 -5.95 -8.89
N ASP A 123 -20.13 -6.09 -8.53
CA ASP A 123 -19.05 -5.19 -8.96
C ASP A 123 -18.84 -5.17 -10.48
N LEU A 124 -19.40 -6.14 -11.21
CA LEU A 124 -19.34 -6.27 -12.67
C LEU A 124 -20.62 -5.83 -13.36
N LEU A 125 -21.71 -5.67 -12.61
CA LEU A 125 -23.01 -5.33 -13.17
C LEU A 125 -23.06 -3.82 -13.37
N LEU A 126 -23.28 -3.41 -14.62
CA LEU A 126 -23.57 -2.02 -14.96
C LEU A 126 -25.07 -1.74 -14.79
N ASP A 127 -25.41 -0.50 -14.46
CA ASP A 127 -26.80 -0.05 -14.51
C ASP A 127 -27.33 -0.20 -15.93
N ASN A 128 -28.61 -0.56 -16.03
CA ASN A 128 -29.26 -0.74 -17.32
C ASN A 128 -29.32 0.61 -18.05
N ILE A 129 -28.47 0.80 -19.05
CA ILE A 129 -28.54 1.93 -19.97
C ILE A 129 -29.52 1.52 -21.08
N PRO A 130 -30.62 2.26 -21.29
CA PRO A 130 -31.56 1.98 -22.36
C PRO A 130 -30.80 1.90 -23.68
N PHE A 131 -31.00 0.79 -24.39
CA PHE A 131 -30.44 0.63 -25.73
C PHE A 131 -31.00 1.75 -26.63
N CYS A 132 -30.09 2.49 -27.27
CA CYS A 132 -30.44 3.57 -28.18
C CYS A 132 -30.05 3.15 -29.60
N ASP A 133 -31.04 2.97 -30.48
CA ASP A 133 -30.84 2.63 -31.90
C ASP A 133 -30.21 3.77 -32.72
N ALA A 134 -30.17 4.99 -32.17
CA ALA A 134 -29.65 6.14 -32.86
C ALA A 134 -28.11 6.21 -32.73
N PRO A 135 -27.34 6.29 -33.84
CA PRO A 135 -25.92 6.52 -33.75
C PRO A 135 -25.67 7.85 -33.04
N GLU A 136 -24.80 7.85 -32.03
CA GLU A 136 -24.40 9.06 -31.31
C GLU A 136 -23.86 10.08 -32.33
N LYS A 137 -24.57 11.20 -32.49
CA LYS A 137 -24.07 12.32 -33.27
C LYS A 137 -22.91 12.93 -32.50
N GLN A 138 -21.68 12.67 -32.95
CA GLN A 138 -20.50 13.38 -32.50
C GLN A 138 -20.72 14.86 -32.74
N THR A 139 -21.05 15.61 -31.68
CA THR A 139 -21.12 17.07 -31.73
C THR A 139 -19.70 17.56 -31.47
N GLN A 140 -18.96 17.83 -32.54
CA GLN A 140 -17.72 18.59 -32.46
C GLN A 140 -18.04 20.02 -31.98
N SER A 141 -17.41 20.43 -30.89
CA SER A 141 -17.28 21.84 -30.48
C SER A 141 -15.90 22.35 -30.85
#